data_AF-A0LW59-F1
#
_entry.id   AF-A0LW59-F1
#
_cell.length_a   1.000
_cell.length_b   1.000
_cell.length_c   1.000
_cell.angle_alpha   90.00
_cell.angle_beta   90.00
_cell.angle_gamma   90.00
#
_symmetry.space_group_name_H-M   'P 1'
#
loop_
_entity.id
_entity.type
_entity.pdbx_description
1 polymer ?
#
loop_
_entity_poly.entity_id
_entity_poly.type
_entity_poly.pdbx_seq_one_letter_code
_entity_poly.pdbx_strand_id
1 'polypeptide(L)'
;MPRLRRSRAVQVTAALAAEAKDIVVRPHFRRAIAAALLFVGASVVSVSLGGIHARHLVDGRSEPWLSHRVGSWAAAGVAVVTGVLCIRLIANELSRVLRQRGNPAAAGSLHLLIQVVGYLAVLLVIAGLLAVRVESLLLSGAIGSVVIGLAAQQALGNAIAGIVLLFARPFVVGDYITLRAGALGGQYDGEVVSITLMFTILQTAEGPISLPNSAVLAAATGRRQPPSALPPG
;
A
#
# COMPACT_ATOMS: atom_id res chain seq x y z
N MET A 1 -6.22 -39.31 28.75
CA MET A 1 -5.65 -37.98 29.07
C MET A 1 -6.00 -36.90 28.02
N PRO A 2 -7.25 -36.38 27.93
CA PRO A 2 -7.65 -35.44 26.86
C PRO A 2 -7.89 -33.98 27.31
N ARG A 3 -7.91 -33.68 28.62
CA ARG A 3 -8.39 -32.36 29.12
C ARG A 3 -7.36 -31.22 29.05
N LEU A 4 -6.06 -31.51 28.95
CA LEU A 4 -5.01 -30.48 29.01
C LEU A 4 -4.75 -29.75 27.67
N ARG A 5 -5.06 -30.35 26.51
CA ARG A 5 -4.85 -29.72 25.19
C ARG A 5 -5.87 -28.63 24.84
N ARG A 6 -7.13 -28.78 25.30
CA ARG A 6 -8.18 -27.77 25.05
C ARG A 6 -7.88 -26.43 25.74
N SER A 7 -7.24 -26.45 26.91
CA SER A 7 -6.91 -25.23 27.67
C SER A 7 -5.91 -24.33 26.94
N ARG A 8 -4.88 -24.90 26.29
CA ARG A 8 -3.86 -24.12 25.57
C ARG A 8 -4.40 -23.54 24.26
N ALA A 9 -5.23 -24.28 23.53
CA ALA A 9 -5.82 -23.78 22.29
C ALA A 9 -6.78 -22.59 22.53
N VAL A 10 -7.56 -22.63 23.62
CA VAL A 10 -8.44 -21.52 24.03
C VAL A 10 -7.62 -20.31 24.51
N GLN A 11 -6.52 -20.53 25.24
CA GLN A 11 -5.64 -19.44 25.68
C GLN A 11 -4.90 -18.77 24.51
N VAL A 12 -4.44 -19.55 23.53
CA VAL A 12 -3.75 -19.02 22.34
C VAL A 12 -4.73 -18.26 21.45
N THR A 13 -5.94 -18.76 21.24
CA THR A 13 -6.96 -18.05 20.46
C THR A 13 -7.45 -16.78 21.16
N ALA A 14 -7.60 -16.81 22.49
CA ALA A 14 -7.91 -15.61 23.28
C ALA A 14 -6.77 -14.58 23.26
N ALA A 15 -5.51 -15.02 23.30
CA ALA A 15 -4.33 -14.16 23.20
C ALA A 15 -4.20 -13.52 21.81
N LEU A 16 -4.41 -14.30 20.73
CA LEU A 16 -4.41 -13.80 19.35
C LEU A 16 -5.57 -12.84 19.10
N ALA A 17 -6.75 -13.11 19.67
CA ALA A 17 -7.90 -12.20 19.59
C ALA A 17 -7.66 -10.90 20.38
N ALA A 18 -6.99 -10.97 21.54
CA ALA A 18 -6.62 -9.79 22.32
C ALA A 18 -5.54 -8.94 21.61
N GLU A 19 -4.54 -9.58 21.00
CA GLU A 19 -3.48 -8.91 20.25
C GLU A 19 -4.02 -8.28 18.95
N ALA A 20 -4.93 -8.97 18.24
CA ALA A 20 -5.64 -8.40 17.10
C ALA A 20 -6.54 -7.21 17.50
N LYS A 21 -7.19 -7.29 18.66
CA LYS A 21 -7.99 -6.20 19.22
C LYS A 21 -7.12 -5.01 19.61
N ASP A 22 -5.94 -5.22 20.18
CA ASP A 22 -5.00 -4.15 20.54
C ASP A 22 -4.35 -3.46 19.32
N ILE A 23 -4.20 -4.16 18.20
CA ILE A 23 -3.76 -3.54 16.94
C ILE A 23 -4.83 -2.59 16.38
N VAL A 24 -6.11 -2.95 16.49
CA VAL A 24 -7.24 -2.13 16.01
C VAL A 24 -7.58 -0.99 16.98
N VAL A 25 -7.27 -1.13 18.27
CA VAL A 25 -7.64 -0.18 19.34
C VAL A 25 -6.59 0.91 19.60
N ARG A 26 -5.47 0.97 18.84
CA ARG A 26 -4.49 2.05 19.05
C ARG A 26 -5.09 3.43 18.70
N PRO A 27 -5.03 4.42 19.64
CA PRO A 27 -5.69 5.73 19.49
C PRO A 27 -5.19 6.55 18.28
N HIS A 28 -4.01 6.23 17.77
CA HIS A 28 -3.39 6.90 16.61
C HIS A 28 -3.96 6.43 15.27
N PHE A 29 -4.40 5.17 15.14
CA PHE A 29 -5.07 4.66 13.94
C PHE A 29 -6.46 5.28 13.77
N ARG A 30 -7.18 5.46 14.89
CA ARG A 30 -8.45 6.20 14.95
C ARG A 30 -8.28 7.66 14.53
N ARG A 31 -7.16 8.31 14.89
CA ARG A 31 -6.85 9.68 14.46
C ARG A 31 -6.51 9.77 12.98
N ALA A 32 -5.81 8.78 12.42
CA ALA A 32 -5.52 8.72 10.98
C ALA A 32 -6.79 8.46 10.15
N ILE A 33 -7.66 7.54 10.59
CA ILE A 33 -8.96 7.29 9.97
C ILE A 33 -9.87 8.50 10.11
N ALA A 34 -9.94 9.13 11.28
CA ALA A 34 -10.73 10.34 11.49
C ALA A 34 -10.20 11.50 10.64
N ALA A 35 -8.89 11.65 10.49
CA ALA A 35 -8.28 12.65 9.61
C ALA A 35 -8.55 12.35 8.13
N ALA A 36 -8.51 11.09 7.70
CA ALA A 36 -8.86 10.69 6.34
C ALA A 36 -10.35 10.92 6.05
N LEU A 37 -11.24 10.60 6.99
CA LEU A 37 -12.67 10.86 6.88
C LEU A 37 -12.99 12.36 6.91
N LEU A 38 -12.30 13.15 7.75
CA LEU A 38 -12.39 14.62 7.75
C LEU A 38 -11.84 15.22 6.46
N PHE A 39 -10.76 14.64 5.90
CA PHE A 39 -10.19 15.08 4.62
C PHE A 39 -11.12 14.77 3.46
N VAL A 40 -11.69 13.56 3.40
CA VAL A 40 -12.71 13.20 2.41
C VAL A 40 -13.93 14.09 2.59
N GLY A 41 -14.40 14.32 3.82
CA GLY A 41 -15.50 15.23 4.12
C GLY A 41 -15.22 16.67 3.67
N ALA A 42 -14.06 17.23 4.03
CA ALA A 42 -13.66 18.58 3.65
C ALA A 42 -13.41 18.72 2.14
N SER A 43 -12.89 17.68 1.49
CA SER A 43 -12.69 17.64 0.04
C SER A 43 -14.01 17.53 -0.70
N VAL A 44 -14.94 16.70 -0.22
CA VAL A 44 -16.30 16.58 -0.76
C VAL A 44 -17.09 17.87 -0.52
N VAL A 45 -16.95 18.52 0.62
CA VAL A 45 -17.59 19.82 0.92
C VAL A 45 -16.97 20.93 0.07
N SER A 46 -15.65 20.97 -0.09
CA SER A 46 -14.96 21.94 -0.96
C SER A 46 -15.34 21.76 -2.43
N VAL A 47 -15.39 20.52 -2.92
CA VAL A 47 -15.84 20.19 -4.27
C VAL A 47 -17.34 20.40 -4.44
N SER A 48 -18.16 20.24 -3.40
CA SER A 48 -19.60 20.52 -3.48
C SER A 48 -19.85 22.03 -3.50
N LEU A 49 -19.13 22.81 -2.69
CA LEU A 49 -19.24 24.28 -2.68
C LEU A 49 -18.65 24.93 -3.95
N GLY A 50 -17.54 24.38 -4.48
CA GLY A 50 -16.92 24.83 -5.74
C GLY A 50 -17.58 24.26 -7.00
N GLY A 51 -18.09 23.03 -6.94
CA GLY A 51 -18.76 22.33 -8.04
C GLY A 51 -20.19 22.80 -8.30
N ILE A 52 -20.82 23.51 -7.35
CA ILE A 52 -22.05 24.27 -7.60
C ILE A 52 -21.75 25.46 -8.54
N HIS A 53 -20.52 26.01 -8.56
CA HIS A 53 -20.17 27.17 -9.39
C HIS A 53 -19.67 26.84 -10.81
N ALA A 54 -19.12 25.63 -11.07
CA ALA A 54 -18.81 25.20 -12.43
C ALA A 54 -20.07 25.03 -13.30
N ARG A 55 -21.23 24.79 -12.68
CA ARG A 55 -22.52 24.60 -13.35
C ARG A 55 -23.15 25.92 -13.83
N HIS A 56 -22.76 27.05 -13.25
CA HIS A 56 -23.32 28.36 -13.61
C HIS A 56 -22.59 29.06 -14.76
N LEU A 57 -21.44 28.55 -15.24
CA LEU A 57 -20.78 29.09 -16.44
C LEU A 57 -21.41 28.58 -17.75
N VAL A 58 -22.35 27.62 -17.67
CA VAL A 58 -23.17 27.18 -18.81
C VAL A 58 -24.42 28.06 -18.97
N ASP A 59 -24.88 28.71 -17.90
CA ASP A 59 -26.12 29.47 -17.90
C ASP A 59 -25.81 30.96 -17.78
N GLY A 60 -25.79 31.65 -18.92
CA GLY A 60 -25.29 33.02 -19.09
C GLY A 60 -26.09 34.10 -18.33
N ARG A 61 -26.00 34.12 -17.00
CA ARG A 61 -26.49 35.21 -16.16
C ARG A 61 -25.38 35.77 -15.27
N SER A 62 -25.19 37.08 -15.40
CA SER A 62 -24.15 37.89 -14.76
C SER A 62 -24.46 38.14 -13.28
N GLU A 63 -23.79 37.40 -12.39
CA GLU A 63 -23.70 37.70 -10.95
C GLU A 63 -22.33 38.33 -10.61
N PRO A 64 -22.21 39.10 -9.52
CA PRO A 64 -21.09 40.03 -9.29
C PRO A 64 -19.73 39.32 -9.05
N TRP A 65 -18.91 39.37 -10.10
CA TRP A 65 -17.52 38.91 -10.27
C TRP A 65 -16.48 38.96 -9.12
N LEU A 66 -16.67 39.72 -8.03
CA LEU A 66 -15.65 39.88 -6.97
C LEU A 66 -15.75 38.84 -5.85
N SER A 67 -16.94 38.39 -5.46
CA SER A 67 -17.11 37.38 -4.39
C SER A 67 -16.69 35.97 -4.83
N HIS A 68 -16.87 35.65 -6.12
CA HIS A 68 -16.62 34.32 -6.67
C HIS A 68 -15.14 34.00 -6.88
N ARG A 69 -14.30 34.98 -7.25
CA ARG A 69 -12.85 34.75 -7.35
C ARG A 69 -12.25 34.52 -5.96
N VAL A 70 -12.53 35.41 -5.01
CA VAL A 70 -11.97 35.33 -3.65
C VAL A 70 -12.39 34.03 -2.94
N GLY A 71 -13.64 33.57 -3.16
CA GLY A 71 -14.13 32.28 -2.65
C GLY A 71 -13.35 31.07 -3.18
N SER A 72 -13.09 31.00 -4.48
CA SER A 72 -12.34 29.88 -5.08
C SER A 72 -10.86 29.86 -4.65
N TRP A 73 -10.22 31.03 -4.57
CA TRP A 73 -8.83 31.14 -4.06
C TRP A 73 -8.73 30.77 -2.58
N ALA A 74 -9.72 31.18 -1.75
CA ALA A 74 -9.78 30.78 -0.34
C ALA A 74 -10.01 29.26 -0.18
N ALA A 75 -10.93 28.67 -0.96
CA ALA A 75 -11.18 27.23 -0.95
C ALA A 75 -9.95 26.43 -1.40
N ALA A 76 -9.24 26.89 -2.43
CA ALA A 76 -7.98 26.29 -2.87
C ALA A 76 -6.90 26.36 -1.78
N GLY A 77 -6.77 27.51 -1.11
CA GLY A 77 -5.83 27.69 0.01
C GLY A 77 -6.13 26.73 1.17
N VAL A 78 -7.40 26.59 1.57
CA VAL A 78 -7.80 25.64 2.62
C VAL A 78 -7.50 24.20 2.20
N ALA A 79 -7.84 23.82 0.96
CA ALA A 79 -7.58 22.47 0.44
C ALA A 79 -6.07 22.12 0.45
N VAL A 80 -5.21 23.06 0.07
CA VAL A 80 -3.74 22.91 0.15
C VAL A 80 -3.30 22.67 1.58
N VAL A 81 -3.70 23.55 2.50
CA VAL A 81 -3.27 23.52 3.90
C VAL A 81 -3.71 22.21 4.55
N THR A 82 -4.99 21.86 4.45
CA THR A 82 -5.54 20.63 5.03
C THR A 82 -4.93 19.38 4.38
N GLY A 83 -4.74 19.38 3.06
CA GLY A 83 -4.11 18.28 2.34
C GLY A 83 -2.67 18.04 2.77
N VAL A 84 -1.84 19.09 2.80
CA VAL A 84 -0.44 19.00 3.24
C VAL A 84 -0.34 18.55 4.70
N LEU A 85 -1.20 19.06 5.58
CA LEU A 85 -1.28 18.62 6.98
C LEU A 85 -1.61 17.12 7.07
N CYS A 86 -2.63 16.65 6.34
CA CYS A 86 -3.00 15.23 6.32
C CYS A 86 -1.84 14.35 5.84
N ILE A 87 -1.19 14.73 4.75
CA ILE A 87 -0.07 13.97 4.18
C ILE A 87 1.08 13.88 5.18
N ARG A 88 1.45 14.99 5.81
CA ARG A 88 2.53 15.02 6.81
C ARG A 88 2.20 14.16 8.04
N LEU A 89 0.95 14.19 8.50
CA LEU A 89 0.50 13.38 9.63
C LEU A 89 0.56 11.88 9.30
N ILE A 90 0.03 11.47 8.14
CA ILE A 90 0.04 10.07 7.69
C ILE A 90 1.49 9.60 7.46
N ALA A 91 2.32 10.40 6.79
CA ALA A 91 3.69 10.04 6.46
C ALA A 91 4.58 9.92 7.72
N ASN A 92 4.37 10.76 8.72
CA ASN A 92 5.09 10.68 9.99
C ASN A 92 4.67 9.46 10.81
N GLU A 93 3.36 9.16 10.87
CA GLU A 93 2.88 8.02 11.65
C GLU A 93 3.32 6.69 11.03
N LEU A 94 3.19 6.54 9.71
CA LEU A 94 3.52 5.29 9.05
C LEU A 94 5.04 5.03 9.03
N SER A 95 5.85 6.07 8.83
CA SER A 95 7.32 5.95 8.92
C SER A 95 7.80 5.66 10.34
N ARG A 96 7.13 6.19 11.37
CA ARG A 96 7.44 5.91 12.77
C ARG A 96 7.21 4.44 13.13
N VAL A 97 6.10 3.85 12.67
CA VAL A 97 5.81 2.43 12.89
C VAL A 97 6.87 1.52 12.25
N LEU A 98 7.34 1.87 11.05
CA LEU A 98 8.39 1.10 10.36
C LEU A 98 9.76 1.23 11.02
N ARG A 99 10.12 2.44 11.50
CA ARG A 99 11.35 2.64 12.27
C ARG A 99 11.33 1.81 13.56
N GLN A 100 10.18 1.71 14.23
CA GLN A 100 10.03 0.89 15.45
C GLN A 100 10.14 -0.61 15.19
N ARG A 101 9.89 -1.08 13.96
CA ARG A 101 10.06 -2.48 13.56
C ARG A 101 11.48 -2.82 13.08
N GLY A 102 12.44 -1.91 13.25
CA GLY A 102 13.85 -2.16 12.93
C GLY A 102 14.21 -2.05 11.45
N ASN A 103 13.36 -1.47 10.60
CA ASN A 103 13.67 -1.26 9.18
C ASN A 103 13.71 0.24 8.82
N PRO A 104 14.79 0.96 9.20
CA PRO A 104 14.92 2.40 8.96
C PRO A 104 15.00 2.76 7.48
N ALA A 105 15.56 1.89 6.64
CA ALA A 105 15.64 2.08 5.19
C ALA A 105 14.23 2.06 4.56
N ALA A 106 13.41 1.06 4.88
CA ALA A 106 12.03 0.98 4.39
C ALA A 106 11.17 2.16 4.87
N ALA A 107 11.41 2.65 6.09
CA ALA A 107 10.69 3.80 6.63
C ALA A 107 10.97 5.10 5.86
N GLY A 108 12.22 5.31 5.43
CA GLY A 108 12.61 6.46 4.62
C GLY A 108 11.95 6.42 3.23
N SER A 109 12.06 5.29 2.54
CA SER A 109 11.45 5.10 1.22
C SER A 109 9.93 5.25 1.26
N LEU A 110 9.26 4.69 2.27
CA LEU A 110 7.81 4.83 2.39
C LEU A 110 7.37 6.27 2.73
N HIS A 111 8.14 6.98 3.56
CA HIS A 111 7.87 8.38 3.87
C HIS A 111 7.90 9.24 2.61
N LEU A 112 8.93 9.06 1.77
CA LEU A 112 9.04 9.75 0.48
C LEU A 112 7.88 9.38 -0.46
N LEU A 113 7.53 8.10 -0.55
CA LEU A 113 6.42 7.64 -1.39
C LEU A 113 5.09 8.30 -1.02
N ILE A 114 4.75 8.33 0.27
CA ILE A 114 3.50 8.95 0.76
C ILE A 114 3.49 10.45 0.46
N GLN A 115 4.62 11.14 0.64
CA GLN A 115 4.70 12.56 0.34
C GLN A 115 4.50 12.83 -1.16
N VAL A 116 5.20 12.10 -2.03
CA VAL A 116 5.10 12.30 -3.49
C VAL A 116 3.67 12.03 -3.97
N VAL A 117 3.09 10.90 -3.59
CA VAL A 117 1.71 10.54 -3.97
C VAL A 117 0.69 11.51 -3.39
N GLY A 118 0.86 11.88 -2.12
CA GLY A 118 -0.02 12.81 -1.44
C GLY A 118 -0.01 14.20 -2.09
N TYR A 119 1.17 14.76 -2.36
CA TYR A 119 1.29 16.07 -2.98
C TYR A 119 0.76 16.07 -4.41
N LEU A 120 0.94 14.98 -5.15
CA LEU A 120 0.33 14.81 -6.47
C LEU A 120 -1.21 14.84 -6.38
N ALA A 121 -1.80 14.15 -5.41
CA ALA A 121 -3.25 14.18 -5.20
C ALA A 121 -3.76 15.59 -4.86
N VAL A 122 -3.06 16.32 -3.99
CA VAL A 122 -3.39 17.71 -3.65
C VAL A 122 -3.27 18.62 -4.88
N LEU A 123 -2.24 18.44 -5.71
CA LEU A 123 -2.06 19.19 -6.95
C LEU A 123 -3.25 18.99 -7.91
N LEU A 124 -3.73 17.75 -8.06
CA LEU A 124 -4.88 17.45 -8.92
C LEU A 124 -6.18 18.09 -8.41
N VAL A 125 -6.40 18.10 -7.08
CA VAL A 125 -7.55 18.78 -6.47
C VAL A 125 -7.51 20.29 -6.75
N ILE A 126 -6.36 20.92 -6.59
CA ILE A 126 -6.17 22.36 -6.85
C ILE A 126 -6.39 22.69 -8.33
N ALA A 127 -5.85 21.86 -9.24
CA ALA A 127 -6.01 22.04 -10.68
C ALA A 127 -7.50 22.02 -11.08
N GLY A 128 -8.30 21.12 -10.48
CA GLY A 128 -9.75 21.10 -10.65
C GLY A 128 -10.46 22.33 -10.09
N LEU A 129 -10.06 22.81 -8.90
CA LEU A 129 -10.66 23.99 -8.25
C LEU A 129 -10.40 25.31 -9.01
N LEU A 130 -9.22 25.44 -9.62
CA LEU A 130 -8.83 26.65 -10.35
C LEU A 130 -9.38 26.71 -11.79
N ALA A 131 -10.20 25.73 -12.20
CA ALA A 131 -10.73 25.60 -13.56
C ALA A 131 -9.63 25.68 -14.64
N VAL A 132 -8.39 25.29 -14.29
CA VAL A 132 -7.35 25.06 -15.29
C VAL A 132 -7.84 23.91 -16.15
N ARG A 133 -7.69 24.01 -17.48
CA ARG A 133 -8.05 22.93 -18.40
C ARG A 133 -7.24 21.70 -18.04
N VAL A 134 -7.85 20.83 -17.23
CA VAL A 134 -7.25 19.60 -16.72
C VAL A 134 -6.86 18.72 -17.90
N GLU A 135 -7.56 18.83 -19.03
CA GLU A 135 -7.19 18.22 -20.31
C GLU A 135 -5.74 18.49 -20.72
N SER A 136 -5.27 19.74 -20.68
CA SER A 136 -3.90 20.09 -21.05
C SER A 136 -2.85 19.52 -20.08
N LEU A 137 -3.20 19.39 -18.79
CA LEU A 137 -2.35 18.78 -17.77
C LEU A 137 -2.36 17.25 -17.84
N LEU A 138 -3.48 16.64 -18.23
CA LEU A 138 -3.61 15.20 -18.44
C LEU A 138 -2.84 14.76 -19.68
N LEU A 139 -2.90 15.55 -20.76
CA LEU A 139 -2.14 15.33 -21.99
C LEU A 139 -0.62 15.40 -21.74
N SER A 140 -0.13 16.36 -20.95
CA SER A 140 1.30 16.44 -20.60
C SER A 140 1.70 15.43 -19.52
N GLY A 141 0.79 15.11 -18.59
CA GLY A 141 0.98 14.13 -17.53
C GLY A 141 0.98 12.67 -18.00
N ALA A 142 0.40 12.38 -19.16
CA ALA A 142 0.31 11.03 -19.72
C ALA A 142 1.69 10.37 -19.87
N ILE A 143 2.64 11.07 -20.49
CA ILE A 143 4.01 10.56 -20.67
C ILE A 143 4.70 10.33 -19.32
N GLY A 144 4.56 11.29 -18.40
CA GLY A 144 5.12 11.18 -17.05
C GLY A 144 4.56 9.98 -16.29
N SER A 145 3.26 9.72 -16.41
CA SER A 145 2.59 8.59 -15.76
C SER A 145 3.07 7.23 -16.27
N VAL A 146 3.36 7.13 -17.57
CA VAL A 146 3.90 5.91 -18.18
C VAL A 146 5.32 5.65 -17.67
N VAL A 147 6.19 6.67 -17.65
CA VAL A 147 7.56 6.52 -17.15
C VAL A 147 7.56 6.11 -15.67
N ILE A 148 6.74 6.75 -14.84
CA ILE A 148 6.58 6.38 -13.42
C ILE A 148 6.04 4.95 -13.29
N GLY A 149 5.05 4.58 -14.10
CA GLY A 149 4.46 3.24 -14.10
C GLY A 149 5.48 2.17 -14.48
N LEU A 150 6.28 2.41 -15.52
CA LEU A 150 7.37 1.52 -15.94
C LEU A 150 8.45 1.39 -14.87
N ALA A 151 8.85 2.50 -14.24
CA ALA A 151 9.81 2.47 -13.14
C ALA A 151 9.28 1.70 -11.91
N ALA A 152 7.98 1.80 -11.62
CA ALA A 152 7.35 1.11 -10.50
C ALA A 152 6.92 -0.33 -10.81
N GLN A 153 6.94 -0.74 -12.08
CA GLN A 153 6.33 -2.00 -12.57
C GLN A 153 6.83 -3.22 -11.79
N GLN A 154 8.14 -3.33 -11.58
CA GLN A 154 8.73 -4.47 -10.89
C GLN A 154 8.34 -4.52 -9.41
N ALA A 155 8.33 -3.37 -8.73
CA ALA A 155 7.94 -3.29 -7.34
C ALA A 155 6.46 -3.65 -7.16
N LEU A 156 5.59 -3.10 -8.01
CA LEU A 156 4.15 -3.35 -7.96
C LEU A 156 3.83 -4.81 -8.30
N GLY A 157 4.49 -5.38 -9.31
CA GLY A 157 4.37 -6.78 -9.68
C GLY A 157 4.73 -7.73 -8.54
N ASN A 158 5.81 -7.43 -7.80
CA ASN A 158 6.21 -8.19 -6.63
C ASN A 158 5.18 -8.07 -5.48
N ALA A 159 4.67 -6.87 -5.20
CA ALA A 159 3.66 -6.66 -4.17
C ALA A 159 2.36 -7.43 -4.46
N ILE A 160 1.86 -7.32 -5.69
CA ILE A 160 0.65 -8.04 -6.13
C ILE A 160 0.88 -9.55 -6.06
N ALA A 161 2.03 -10.04 -6.54
CA ALA A 161 2.34 -11.46 -6.46
C ALA A 161 2.44 -11.96 -5.01
N GLY A 162 3.01 -11.17 -4.10
CA GLY A 162 3.04 -11.50 -2.67
C GLY A 162 1.65 -11.61 -2.07
N ILE A 163 0.75 -10.68 -2.40
CA ILE A 163 -0.66 -10.73 -2.02
C ILE A 163 -1.31 -12.03 -2.54
N VAL A 164 -1.11 -12.35 -3.83
CA VAL A 164 -1.65 -13.57 -4.43
C VAL A 164 -1.12 -14.83 -3.74
N LEU A 165 0.18 -14.92 -3.47
CA LEU A 165 0.78 -16.07 -2.77
C LEU A 165 0.19 -16.25 -1.35
N LEU A 166 -0.04 -15.15 -0.63
CA LEU A 166 -0.62 -15.18 0.71
C LEU A 166 -2.09 -15.63 0.73
N PHE A 167 -2.85 -15.27 -0.31
CA PHE A 167 -4.27 -15.62 -0.43
C PHE A 167 -4.50 -17.00 -1.06
N ALA A 168 -3.89 -17.27 -2.21
CA ALA A 168 -4.06 -18.53 -2.92
C ALA A 168 -3.32 -19.70 -2.25
N ARG A 169 -2.30 -19.41 -1.43
CA ARG A 169 -1.50 -20.37 -0.65
C ARG A 169 -1.12 -21.64 -1.44
N PRO A 170 -0.47 -21.53 -2.61
CA PRO A 170 0.01 -22.70 -3.34
C PRO A 170 0.97 -23.57 -2.49
N PHE A 171 1.71 -22.92 -1.59
CA PHE A 171 2.55 -23.52 -0.55
C PHE A 171 2.45 -22.66 0.71
N VAL A 172 2.83 -23.23 1.85
CA VAL A 172 2.86 -22.54 3.15
C VAL A 172 4.29 -22.46 3.69
N VAL A 173 4.50 -21.57 4.65
CA VAL A 173 5.76 -21.50 5.40
C VAL A 173 6.02 -22.85 6.07
N GLY A 174 7.23 -23.37 5.89
CA GLY A 174 7.65 -24.71 6.32
C GLY A 174 7.54 -25.79 5.23
N ASP A 175 6.93 -25.51 4.08
CA ASP A 175 6.92 -26.47 2.97
C ASP A 175 8.31 -26.51 2.30
N TYR A 176 8.82 -27.72 2.04
CA TYR A 176 9.97 -27.93 1.17
C TYR A 176 9.51 -27.98 -0.29
N ILE A 177 9.92 -26.99 -1.07
CA ILE A 177 9.46 -26.80 -2.45
C ILE A 177 10.63 -26.75 -3.41
N THR A 178 10.35 -27.18 -4.63
CA THR A 178 11.18 -27.00 -5.80
C THR A 178 10.55 -25.92 -6.66
N LEU A 179 11.26 -24.81 -6.87
CA LEU A 179 10.89 -23.76 -7.82
C LEU A 179 11.67 -23.94 -9.12
N ARG A 180 10.96 -24.06 -10.24
CA ARG A 180 11.55 -24.01 -11.58
C ARG A 180 11.09 -22.74 -12.26
N ALA A 181 12.00 -21.77 -12.37
CA ALA A 181 11.71 -20.50 -13.01
C ALA A 181 12.77 -20.17 -14.06
N GLY A 182 12.36 -20.07 -15.32
CA GLY A 182 13.24 -19.61 -16.40
C GLY A 182 13.80 -18.20 -16.12
N ALA A 183 12.98 -17.33 -15.50
CA ALA A 183 13.38 -15.97 -15.14
C ALA A 183 14.43 -15.90 -14.01
N LEU A 184 14.60 -16.95 -13.22
CA LEU A 184 15.63 -17.03 -12.17
C LEU A 184 16.87 -17.83 -12.63
N GLY A 185 16.88 -18.34 -13.87
CA GLY A 185 18.06 -19.01 -14.41
C GLY A 185 18.31 -20.42 -13.86
N GLY A 186 17.28 -21.13 -13.37
CA GLY A 186 17.47 -22.51 -12.92
C GLY A 186 16.36 -23.07 -12.03
N GLN A 187 16.71 -24.14 -11.31
CA GLN A 187 15.89 -24.79 -10.29
C GLN A 187 16.41 -24.42 -8.89
N TYR A 188 15.51 -24.00 -8.00
CA TYR A 188 15.81 -23.71 -6.61
C TYR A 188 15.06 -24.69 -5.71
N ASP A 189 15.78 -25.45 -4.90
CA ASP A 189 15.22 -26.39 -3.94
C ASP A 189 15.47 -25.87 -2.52
N GLY A 190 14.41 -25.76 -1.72
CA GLY A 190 14.54 -25.29 -0.35
C GLY A 190 13.23 -25.23 0.44
N GLU A 191 13.36 -24.97 1.73
CA GLU A 191 12.23 -24.78 2.64
C GLU A 191 11.77 -23.32 2.63
N VAL A 192 10.46 -23.08 2.57
CA VAL A 192 9.90 -21.74 2.64
C VAL A 192 9.99 -21.21 4.07
N VAL A 193 10.88 -20.25 4.32
CA VAL A 193 11.07 -19.66 5.66
C VAL A 193 10.05 -18.56 5.93
N SER A 194 9.81 -17.69 4.95
CA SER A 194 8.84 -16.61 5.08
C SER A 194 8.39 -16.07 3.74
N ILE A 195 7.16 -15.56 3.70
CA ILE A 195 6.59 -14.84 2.56
C ILE A 195 6.33 -13.41 3.03
N THR A 196 7.10 -12.46 2.51
CA THR A 196 6.90 -11.01 2.72
C THR A 196 6.12 -10.42 1.54
N LEU A 197 5.71 -9.16 1.62
CA LEU A 197 4.99 -8.48 0.53
C LEU A 197 5.76 -8.50 -0.80
N MET A 198 7.09 -8.33 -0.77
CA MET A 198 7.92 -8.17 -1.98
C MET A 198 8.74 -9.42 -2.33
N PHE A 199 9.11 -10.21 -1.32
CA PHE A 199 10.04 -11.32 -1.47
C PHE A 199 9.57 -12.55 -0.68
N THR A 200 9.95 -13.72 -1.19
CA THR A 200 9.84 -15.01 -0.50
C THR A 200 11.25 -15.49 -0.16
N ILE A 201 11.47 -15.88 1.09
CA ILE A 201 12.76 -16.37 1.56
C ILE A 201 12.73 -17.90 1.56
N LEU A 202 13.64 -18.51 0.80
CA LEU A 202 13.87 -19.95 0.80
C LEU A 202 15.17 -20.28 1.53
N GLN A 203 15.14 -21.27 2.40
CA GLN A 203 16.33 -21.88 2.95
C GLN A 203 16.78 -23.00 2.02
N THR A 204 17.85 -22.76 1.26
CA THR A 204 18.49 -23.78 0.42
C THR A 204 19.68 -24.40 1.15
N ALA A 205 20.30 -25.41 0.54
CA ALA A 205 21.52 -26.03 1.07
C ALA A 205 22.71 -25.07 1.16
N GLU A 206 22.74 -24.04 0.31
CA GLU A 206 23.81 -23.03 0.27
C GLU A 206 23.54 -21.85 1.22
N GLY A 207 22.31 -21.71 1.71
CA GLY A 207 21.91 -20.64 2.63
C GLY A 207 20.52 -20.05 2.32
N PRO A 208 20.11 -19.00 3.05
CA PRO A 208 18.86 -18.31 2.78
C PRO A 208 18.99 -17.44 1.52
N ILE A 209 18.08 -17.66 0.56
CA ILE A 209 17.96 -16.84 -0.66
C ILE A 209 16.65 -16.06 -0.65
N SER A 210 16.69 -14.81 -1.11
CA SER A 210 15.51 -13.96 -1.25
C SER A 210 15.08 -13.89 -2.70
N LEU A 211 13.90 -14.41 -3.01
CA LEU A 211 13.36 -14.46 -4.36
C LEU A 211 12.24 -13.44 -4.53
N PRO A 212 12.21 -12.66 -5.62
CA PRO A 212 11.12 -11.73 -5.89
C PRO A 212 9.81 -12.50 -6.10
N ASN A 213 8.74 -12.05 -5.44
CA ASN A 213 7.47 -12.77 -5.45
C ASN A 213 6.88 -12.95 -6.85
N SER A 214 7.08 -11.99 -7.76
CA SER A 214 6.60 -12.11 -9.14
C SER A 214 7.24 -13.29 -9.87
N ALA A 215 8.53 -13.55 -9.65
CA ALA A 215 9.23 -14.69 -10.22
C ALA A 215 8.80 -16.01 -9.57
N VAL A 216 8.57 -16.03 -8.26
CA VAL A 216 8.08 -17.21 -7.53
C VAL A 216 6.68 -17.60 -7.99
N LEU A 217 5.78 -16.63 -8.15
CA LEU A 217 4.42 -16.87 -8.62
C LEU A 217 4.38 -17.39 -10.06
N ALA A 218 5.31 -16.92 -10.91
CA ALA A 218 5.46 -17.39 -12.27
C ALA A 218 6.20 -18.74 -12.39
N ALA A 219 6.81 -19.23 -11.29
CA ALA A 219 7.56 -20.46 -11.28
C ALA A 219 6.62 -21.68 -11.22
N ALA A 220 7.01 -22.77 -11.89
CA ALA A 220 6.41 -24.06 -11.61
C ALA A 220 6.87 -24.52 -10.22
N THR A 221 5.93 -24.85 -9.34
CA THR A 221 6.21 -25.28 -7.97
C THR A 221 5.83 -26.75 -7.78
N GLY A 222 6.72 -27.53 -7.17
CA GLY A 222 6.47 -28.91 -6.78
C GLY A 222 6.84 -29.13 -5.31
N ARG A 223 6.00 -29.84 -4.55
CA ARG A 223 6.35 -30.27 -3.18
C ARG A 223 7.28 -31.47 -3.27
N ARG A 224 8.43 -31.40 -2.61
CA ARG A 224 9.40 -32.50 -2.53
C ARG A 224 9.61 -32.86 -1.06
N GLN A 225 9.72 -34.15 -0.76
CA GLN A 225 10.03 -34.58 0.60
C GLN A 225 11.47 -34.19 0.97
N PRO A 226 11.73 -33.74 2.22
CA PRO A 226 13.08 -33.38 2.64
C PRO A 226 14.03 -34.57 2.47
N PRO A 227 15.30 -34.36 2.09
CA PRO A 227 16.27 -35.45 1.89
C PRO A 227 16.45 -36.36 3.12
N SER A 228 16.20 -35.86 4.33
CA SER A 228 16.27 -36.60 5.60
C SER A 228 15.11 -37.56 5.86
N ALA A 229 14.04 -37.50 5.05
CA ALA A 229 12.87 -38.37 5.18
C ALA A 229 12.94 -39.65 4.31
N LEU A 230 14.01 -39.82 3.52
CA LEU A 230 14.23 -41.04 2.74
C LEU A 230 14.74 -42.15 3.66
N PRO A 231 14.15 -43.36 3.62
CA PRO A 231 14.67 -44.50 4.37
C PRO A 231 16.10 -44.82 3.89
N PRO A 232 17.02 -45.21 4.80
CA PRO A 232 18.34 -45.68 4.40
C PRO A 232 18.15 -46.92 3.52
N GLY A 233 18.61 -46.83 2.27
CA GLY A 233 18.63 -47.93 1.31
C GLY A 233 19.72 -48.94 1.61
#